data_AF-A0A0Q5QVF5-F1
#
_entry.id   AF-A0A0Q5QVF5-F1
#
_cell.length_a   1.000
_cell.length_b   1.000
_cell.length_c   1.000
_cell.angle_alpha   90.00
_cell.angle_beta   90.00
_cell.angle_gamma   90.00
#
_symmetry.space_group_name_H-M   'P 1'
#
loop_
_entity.id
_entity.type
_entity.pdbx_description
1 polymer ?
#
loop_
_entity_poly.entity_id
_entity_poly.type
_entity_poly.pdbx_seq_one_letter_code
_entity_poly.pdbx_strand_id
1 'polypeptide(L)'
;MSRRLDRLARSNKSIEFTATTAEVAALFNLLADPQVEQPTTASAARTATEVHATFFLVAAAEPGTIVRAQVDETVFEIEGTGKTTYLHLASWFELYWWKAMSRSEVAAAAAGRFELTELTADGRWGEHRLHLFRAFRSRDVGDPQWTSHLADAARALEQPISVFPEEADLLDRGVIEILAAVAEGDQGRLTDSIDAALVAHRTYWTKSAERREDCRGFSSLPIAAAAAIAVDEGMTVEVESDYLAMGLVRPGWFSST
;
A
#
# COMPACT_ATOMS: atom_id res chain seq x y z
N MET A 1 -17.39 12.14 4.64
CA MET A 1 -16.00 12.44 5.04
C MET A 1 -15.77 13.91 5.41
N SER A 2 -16.24 14.88 4.61
CA SER A 2 -16.06 16.34 4.83
C SER A 2 -16.27 16.82 6.29
N ARG A 3 -17.37 16.45 6.97
CA ARG A 3 -17.61 16.80 8.39
C ARG A 3 -16.64 16.17 9.41
N ARG A 4 -15.84 15.15 9.03
CA ARG A 4 -14.78 14.56 9.88
C ARG A 4 -13.43 15.25 9.64
N LEU A 5 -13.18 15.76 8.43
CA LEU A 5 -11.98 16.54 8.09
C LEU A 5 -12.08 18.00 8.57
N ASP A 6 -13.25 18.63 8.52
CA ASP A 6 -13.53 19.88 9.26
C ASP A 6 -13.37 19.72 10.76
N ARG A 7 -13.57 18.50 11.25
CA ARG A 7 -13.32 18.11 12.64
C ARG A 7 -11.85 17.73 12.87
N LEU A 8 -11.02 17.51 11.87
CA LEU A 8 -9.57 17.33 12.04
C LEU A 8 -8.86 18.68 12.15
N ALA A 9 -9.33 19.68 11.42
CA ALA A 9 -8.91 21.07 11.62
C ALA A 9 -9.35 21.66 12.98
N ARG A 10 -10.36 21.06 13.65
CA ARG A 10 -10.98 21.59 14.90
C ARG A 10 -10.94 20.65 16.10
N SER A 11 -10.67 19.37 15.91
CA SER A 11 -10.59 18.37 16.97
C SER A 11 -9.25 17.70 16.87
N ASN A 12 -8.64 17.53 18.02
CA ASN A 12 -7.36 16.90 18.31
C ASN A 12 -7.32 15.39 17.93
N LYS A 13 -8.04 14.97 16.88
CA LYS A 13 -7.93 13.64 16.30
C LYS A 13 -6.73 13.66 15.38
N SER A 14 -5.89 12.66 15.54
CA SER A 14 -4.61 12.64 14.87
C SER A 14 -4.74 12.16 13.43
N ILE A 15 -3.94 12.71 12.51
CA ILE A 15 -4.05 12.48 11.06
C ILE A 15 -3.88 10.99 10.70
N GLU A 16 -3.08 10.24 11.47
CA GLU A 16 -2.94 8.79 11.29
C GLU A 16 -4.24 8.03 11.53
N PHE A 17 -5.04 8.41 12.54
CA PHE A 17 -6.32 7.75 12.83
C PHE A 17 -7.29 7.96 11.68
N THR A 18 -7.15 9.09 10.99
CA THR A 18 -7.92 9.41 9.79
C THR A 18 -7.49 8.55 8.62
N ALA A 19 -6.17 8.33 8.43
CA ALA A 19 -5.63 7.45 7.41
C ALA A 19 -6.16 6.03 7.59
N THR A 20 -6.05 5.46 8.80
CA THR A 20 -6.60 4.15 9.13
C THR A 20 -8.11 4.08 8.89
N THR A 21 -8.86 5.10 9.29
CA THR A 21 -10.32 5.13 9.09
C THR A 21 -10.70 5.19 7.60
N ALA A 22 -9.94 5.94 6.80
CA ALA A 22 -10.18 6.05 5.36
C ALA A 22 -9.87 4.73 4.64
N GLU A 23 -8.78 4.06 5.02
CA GLU A 23 -8.45 2.72 4.49
C GLU A 23 -9.51 1.69 4.87
N VAL A 24 -9.92 1.63 6.13
CA VAL A 24 -11.01 0.72 6.55
C VAL A 24 -12.26 0.97 5.70
N ALA A 25 -12.64 2.23 5.50
CA ALA A 25 -13.78 2.55 4.64
C ALA A 25 -13.58 2.08 3.20
N ALA A 26 -12.38 2.25 2.62
CA ALA A 26 -12.07 1.76 1.28
C ALA A 26 -12.15 0.22 1.20
N LEU A 27 -11.57 -0.50 2.16
CA LEU A 27 -11.61 -1.98 2.22
C LEU A 27 -13.03 -2.54 2.34
N PHE A 28 -13.91 -1.88 3.12
CA PHE A 28 -15.32 -2.25 3.18
C PHE A 28 -16.07 -1.99 1.86
N ASN A 29 -15.72 -0.93 1.12
CA ASN A 29 -16.30 -0.73 -0.21
C ASN A 29 -15.78 -1.80 -1.19
N LEU A 30 -14.48 -2.11 -1.16
CA LEU A 30 -13.88 -3.16 -1.98
C LEU A 30 -14.46 -4.54 -1.70
N LEU A 31 -14.87 -4.84 -0.47
CA LEU A 31 -15.60 -6.08 -0.16
C LEU A 31 -16.92 -6.20 -0.96
N ALA A 32 -17.63 -5.08 -1.11
CA ALA A 32 -18.93 -5.05 -1.80
C ALA A 32 -18.81 -4.83 -3.31
N ASP A 33 -17.71 -4.22 -3.75
CA ASP A 33 -17.42 -3.84 -5.13
C ASP A 33 -15.93 -4.01 -5.45
N PRO A 34 -15.43 -5.26 -5.60
CA PRO A 34 -14.02 -5.52 -5.87
C PRO A 34 -13.55 -4.97 -7.22
N GLN A 35 -14.47 -4.84 -8.18
CA GLN A 35 -14.17 -4.33 -9.52
C GLN A 35 -14.15 -2.79 -9.59
N VAL A 36 -14.52 -2.11 -8.50
CA VAL A 36 -14.57 -0.64 -8.39
C VAL A 36 -15.48 -0.04 -9.46
N GLU A 37 -16.64 -0.65 -9.68
CA GLU A 37 -17.64 -0.17 -10.63
C GLU A 37 -18.47 0.97 -10.05
N GLN A 38 -18.55 1.06 -8.71
CA GLN A 38 -19.28 2.11 -8.02
C GLN A 38 -18.40 3.34 -7.79
N PRO A 39 -18.87 4.56 -8.14
CA PRO A 39 -18.15 5.80 -7.86
C PRO A 39 -17.79 5.98 -6.38
N THR A 40 -18.60 5.44 -5.47
CA THR A 40 -18.33 5.49 -4.03
C THR A 40 -17.09 4.68 -3.63
N THR A 41 -16.82 3.56 -4.30
CA THR A 41 -15.63 2.73 -4.07
C THR A 41 -14.38 3.46 -4.55
N ALA A 42 -14.42 4.02 -5.76
CA ALA A 42 -13.32 4.83 -6.31
C ALA A 42 -13.04 6.06 -5.44
N SER A 43 -14.09 6.76 -4.98
CA SER A 43 -13.96 7.90 -4.06
C SER A 43 -13.34 7.50 -2.72
N ALA A 44 -13.77 6.38 -2.13
CA ALA A 44 -13.19 5.89 -0.88
C ALA A 44 -11.69 5.54 -1.03
N ALA A 45 -11.31 4.89 -2.13
CA ALA A 45 -9.90 4.59 -2.45
C ALA A 45 -9.06 5.85 -2.68
N ARG A 46 -9.65 6.89 -3.31
CA ARG A 46 -9.01 8.20 -3.49
C ARG A 46 -8.75 8.87 -2.15
N THR A 47 -9.77 8.98 -1.31
CA THR A 47 -9.63 9.55 0.03
C THR A 47 -8.58 8.77 0.83
N ALA A 48 -8.55 7.43 0.78
CA ALA A 48 -7.55 6.63 1.46
C ALA A 48 -6.12 6.98 0.99
N THR A 49 -5.91 7.09 -0.32
CA THR A 49 -4.64 7.49 -0.92
C THR A 49 -4.20 8.88 -0.45
N GLU A 50 -5.07 9.87 -0.55
CA GLU A 50 -4.76 11.27 -0.23
C GLU A 50 -4.50 11.48 1.27
N VAL A 51 -5.26 10.80 2.15
CA VAL A 51 -5.05 10.90 3.59
C VAL A 51 -3.77 10.19 4.02
N HIS A 52 -3.41 9.03 3.44
CA HIS A 52 -2.11 8.40 3.68
C HIS A 52 -0.96 9.31 3.22
N ALA A 53 -1.05 9.88 2.03
CA ALA A 53 -0.05 10.81 1.54
C ALA A 53 0.07 12.03 2.47
N THR A 54 -1.07 12.57 2.92
CA THR A 54 -1.13 13.69 3.87
C THR A 54 -0.47 13.36 5.19
N PHE A 55 -0.75 12.19 5.76
CA PHE A 55 -0.09 11.73 6.99
C PHE A 55 1.43 11.77 6.86
N PHE A 56 1.98 11.21 5.78
CA PHE A 56 3.43 11.20 5.55
C PHE A 56 4.01 12.60 5.28
N LEU A 57 3.29 13.47 4.56
CA LEU A 57 3.71 14.85 4.35
C LEU A 57 3.74 15.66 5.64
N VAL A 58 2.74 15.48 6.50
CA VAL A 58 2.64 16.11 7.83
C VAL A 58 3.71 15.58 8.78
N ALA A 59 4.01 14.28 8.74
CA ALA A 59 5.07 13.68 9.54
C ALA A 59 6.47 14.12 9.10
N ALA A 60 6.65 14.44 7.82
CA ALA A 60 7.91 14.96 7.28
C ALA A 60 8.13 16.45 7.58
N ALA A 61 7.09 17.17 8.00
CA ALA A 61 7.15 18.59 8.33
C ALA A 61 7.43 18.79 9.83
N GLU A 62 8.34 19.72 10.14
CA GLU A 62 8.62 20.10 11.52
C GLU A 62 7.37 20.68 12.21
N PRO A 63 7.16 20.43 13.51
CA PRO A 63 6.12 21.08 14.29
C PRO A 63 6.08 22.61 14.09
N GLY A 64 4.89 23.17 13.93
CA GLY A 64 4.68 24.59 13.58
C GLY A 64 4.71 24.89 12.07
N THR A 65 5.12 23.96 11.21
CA THR A 65 5.10 24.15 9.75
C THR A 65 3.72 23.83 9.19
N ILE A 66 3.11 24.73 8.41
CA ILE A 66 1.83 24.46 7.77
C ILE A 66 2.02 23.65 6.48
N VAL A 67 1.42 22.47 6.45
CA VAL A 67 1.30 21.61 5.27
C VAL A 67 -0.08 21.83 4.65
N ARG A 68 -0.10 22.15 3.35
CA ARG A 68 -1.34 22.22 2.56
C ARG A 68 -1.61 20.85 1.96
N ALA A 69 -2.71 20.24 2.36
CA ALA A 69 -3.10 18.91 1.94
C ALA A 69 -4.45 18.96 1.22
N GLN A 70 -4.53 18.34 0.04
CA GLN A 70 -5.79 18.17 -0.65
C GLN A 70 -6.36 16.79 -0.32
N VAL A 71 -7.62 16.76 0.13
CA VAL A 71 -8.39 15.53 0.29
C VAL A 71 -9.75 15.76 -0.37
N ASP A 72 -10.05 14.93 -1.36
CA ASP A 72 -11.09 15.13 -2.36
C ASP A 72 -10.96 16.54 -3.00
N GLU A 73 -12.04 17.33 -2.99
CA GLU A 73 -12.06 18.71 -3.50
C GLU A 73 -11.68 19.75 -2.43
N THR A 74 -11.35 19.33 -1.21
CA THR A 74 -11.11 20.24 -0.08
C THR A 74 -9.62 20.36 0.21
N VAL A 75 -9.15 21.60 0.36
CA VAL A 75 -7.78 21.89 0.81
C VAL A 75 -7.80 22.16 2.31
N PHE A 76 -6.96 21.43 3.04
CA PHE A 76 -6.74 21.57 4.47
C PHE A 76 -5.36 22.17 4.72
N GLU A 77 -5.30 23.04 5.73
CA GLU A 77 -4.04 23.52 6.31
C GLU A 77 -3.83 22.77 7.63
N ILE A 78 -2.79 21.95 7.67
CA ILE A 78 -2.50 21.04 8.78
C ILE A 78 -1.10 21.34 9.28
N GLU A 79 -0.92 21.48 10.59
CA GLU A 79 0.40 21.67 11.18
C GLU A 79 1.21 20.37 11.12
N GLY A 80 2.50 20.48 10.79
CA GLY A 80 3.45 19.38 10.83
C GLY A 80 3.46 18.73 12.21
N THR A 81 3.51 17.41 12.25
CA THR A 81 3.57 16.66 13.52
C THR A 81 5.02 16.33 13.91
N GLY A 82 5.95 16.44 12.96
CA GLY A 82 7.20 15.68 13.01
C GLY A 82 6.94 14.17 13.03
N LYS A 83 8.01 13.40 13.28
CA LYS A 83 7.94 11.93 13.33
C LYS A 83 7.11 11.47 14.52
N THR A 84 6.13 10.61 14.27
CA THR A 84 5.27 10.02 15.31
C THR A 84 5.55 8.52 15.45
N THR A 85 4.99 7.88 16.48
CA THR A 85 5.10 6.42 16.67
C THR A 85 4.39 5.60 15.59
N TYR A 86 3.55 6.24 14.78
CA TYR A 86 2.84 5.61 13.66
C TYR A 86 3.62 5.68 12.34
N LEU A 87 4.72 6.43 12.32
CA LEU A 87 5.65 6.44 11.20
C LEU A 87 6.60 5.24 11.36
N HIS A 88 6.28 4.15 10.68
CA HIS A 88 7.05 2.92 10.72
C HIS A 88 6.95 2.18 9.38
N LEU A 89 7.71 1.11 9.21
CA LEU A 89 7.83 0.42 7.92
C LEU A 89 6.48 -0.11 7.39
N ALA A 90 5.60 -0.64 8.26
CA ALA A 90 4.28 -1.12 7.83
C ALA A 90 3.38 0.00 7.26
N SER A 91 3.30 1.16 7.90
CA SER A 91 2.49 2.29 7.39
C SER A 91 3.09 2.90 6.13
N TRP A 92 4.41 2.78 5.94
CA TRP A 92 5.04 3.16 4.68
C TRP A 92 4.63 2.22 3.54
N PHE A 93 4.53 0.91 3.80
CA PHE A 93 4.00 -0.03 2.81
C PHE A 93 2.53 0.27 2.46
N GLU A 94 1.69 0.58 3.45
CA GLU A 94 0.29 1.02 3.20
C GLU A 94 0.26 2.22 2.23
N LEU A 95 1.05 3.27 2.50
CA LEU A 95 1.19 4.39 1.57
C LEU A 95 1.71 3.95 0.20
N TYR A 96 2.72 3.08 0.14
CA TYR A 96 3.31 2.62 -1.10
C TYR A 96 2.30 1.85 -1.96
N TRP A 97 1.46 1.01 -1.36
CA TRP A 97 0.40 0.29 -2.08
C TRP A 97 -0.62 1.25 -2.68
N TRP A 98 -1.10 2.23 -1.89
CA TRP A 98 -1.99 3.27 -2.40
C TRP A 98 -1.34 4.08 -3.51
N LYS A 99 -0.07 4.47 -3.36
CA LYS A 99 0.71 5.16 -4.38
C LYS A 99 0.78 4.36 -5.69
N ALA A 100 1.14 3.07 -5.62
CA ALA A 100 1.29 2.23 -6.80
C ALA A 100 -0.03 2.08 -7.57
N MET A 101 -1.14 1.83 -6.87
CA MET A 101 -2.46 1.72 -7.51
C MET A 101 -2.96 3.06 -8.05
N SER A 102 -2.79 4.14 -7.30
CA SER A 102 -3.31 5.48 -7.70
C SER A 102 -2.45 6.17 -8.76
N ARG A 103 -1.17 5.82 -8.86
CA ARG A 103 -0.14 6.61 -9.54
C ARG A 103 -0.13 8.08 -9.09
N SER A 104 -0.50 8.35 -7.84
CA SER A 104 -0.53 9.71 -7.29
C SER A 104 0.88 10.27 -7.11
N GLU A 105 1.17 11.40 -7.77
CA GLU A 105 2.44 12.12 -7.61
C GLU A 105 2.64 12.61 -6.17
N VAL A 106 1.55 12.99 -5.49
CA VAL A 106 1.59 13.44 -4.09
C VAL A 106 1.97 12.27 -3.18
N ALA A 107 1.36 11.09 -3.40
CA ALA A 107 1.73 9.88 -2.66
C ALA A 107 3.16 9.43 -2.97
N ALA A 108 3.62 9.60 -4.23
CA ALA A 108 5.01 9.32 -4.61
C ALA A 108 6.00 10.25 -3.91
N ALA A 109 5.72 11.55 -3.88
CA ALA A 109 6.51 12.53 -3.17
C ALA A 109 6.54 12.23 -1.66
N ALA A 110 5.42 11.84 -1.07
CA ALA A 110 5.31 11.48 0.34
C ALA A 110 6.12 10.22 0.69
N ALA A 111 6.01 9.16 -0.11
CA ALA A 111 6.72 7.90 0.10
C ALA A 111 8.24 8.08 0.01
N GLY A 112 8.71 9.06 -0.76
CA GLY A 112 10.13 9.34 -0.92
C GLY A 112 10.79 10.21 0.15
N ARG A 113 10.05 10.64 1.19
CA ARG A 113 10.55 11.54 2.26
C ARG A 113 11.35 10.83 3.36
N PHE A 114 11.26 9.51 3.46
CA PHE A 114 11.76 8.77 4.61
C PHE A 114 12.78 7.71 4.22
N GLU A 115 13.80 7.58 5.06
CA GLU A 115 14.84 6.58 4.97
C GLU A 115 14.47 5.35 5.81
N LEU A 116 15.04 4.20 5.45
CA LEU A 116 14.75 2.93 6.12
C LEU A 116 15.04 3.00 7.63
N THR A 117 16.13 3.66 8.02
CA THR A 117 16.53 3.81 9.42
C THR A 117 15.50 4.57 10.27
N GLU A 118 14.74 5.48 9.65
CA GLU A 118 13.67 6.22 10.33
C GLU A 118 12.44 5.35 10.52
N LEU A 119 12.10 4.55 9.50
CA LEU A 119 10.93 3.67 9.49
C LEU A 119 11.10 2.41 10.33
N THR A 120 12.33 2.03 10.68
CA THR A 120 12.64 0.82 11.46
C THR A 120 13.12 1.12 12.88
N ALA A 121 12.98 2.37 13.33
CA ALA A 121 13.45 2.78 14.66
C ALA A 121 12.73 2.05 15.81
N ASP A 122 11.54 1.50 15.55
CA ASP A 122 10.69 0.78 16.50
C ASP A 122 11.03 -0.71 16.67
N GLY A 123 11.95 -1.26 15.87
CA GLY A 123 12.56 -2.57 16.12
C GLY A 123 12.41 -3.61 15.02
N ARG A 124 11.88 -4.80 15.36
CA ARG A 124 12.12 -6.04 14.60
C ARG A 124 11.25 -6.15 13.34
N TRP A 125 11.90 -5.99 12.19
CA TRP A 125 11.32 -6.22 10.87
C TRP A 125 11.94 -7.46 10.22
N GLY A 126 11.15 -8.20 9.43
CA GLY A 126 11.68 -9.28 8.61
C GLY A 126 12.64 -8.73 7.55
N GLU A 127 13.79 -9.38 7.35
CA GLU A 127 14.81 -8.93 6.38
C GLU A 127 14.23 -8.78 4.97
N HIS A 128 13.29 -9.65 4.58
CA HIS A 128 12.62 -9.57 3.29
C HIS A 128 11.86 -8.26 3.09
N ARG A 129 11.21 -7.72 4.14
CA ARG A 129 10.54 -6.41 4.08
C ARG A 129 11.54 -5.25 3.98
N LEU A 130 12.71 -5.36 4.61
CA LEU A 130 13.79 -4.37 4.47
C LEU A 130 14.32 -4.32 3.03
N HIS A 131 14.52 -5.48 2.42
CA HIS A 131 14.94 -5.60 1.03
C HIS A 131 13.85 -5.14 0.06
N LEU A 132 12.59 -5.46 0.34
CA LEU A 132 11.45 -5.01 -0.46
C LEU A 132 11.31 -3.48 -0.45
N PHE A 133 11.50 -2.82 0.70
CA PHE A 133 11.59 -1.36 0.76
C PHE A 133 12.67 -0.81 -0.17
N ARG A 134 13.89 -1.38 -0.13
CA ARG A 134 15.00 -0.95 -0.99
C ARG A 134 14.71 -1.18 -2.47
N ALA A 135 14.06 -2.30 -2.81
CA ALA A 135 13.61 -2.58 -4.18
C ALA A 135 12.66 -1.48 -4.67
N PHE A 136 11.64 -1.15 -3.88
CA PHE A 136 10.70 -0.09 -4.23
C PHE A 136 11.34 1.29 -4.35
N ARG A 137 12.19 1.68 -3.40
CA ARG A 137 12.91 2.96 -3.47
C ARG A 137 13.81 3.06 -4.70
N SER A 138 14.51 1.97 -5.04
CA SER A 138 15.37 1.91 -6.22
C SER A 138 14.55 1.97 -7.51
N ARG A 139 13.45 1.23 -7.59
CA ARG A 139 12.53 1.25 -8.74
C ARG A 139 11.99 2.66 -8.99
N ASP A 140 11.55 3.35 -7.94
CA ASP A 140 10.95 4.69 -8.04
C ASP A 140 11.87 5.75 -8.65
N VAL A 141 13.19 5.58 -8.51
CA VAL A 141 14.20 6.49 -9.06
C VAL A 141 14.85 5.94 -10.33
N GLY A 142 14.35 4.81 -10.86
CA GLY A 142 14.88 4.15 -12.05
C GLY A 142 16.25 3.47 -11.84
N ASP A 143 16.63 3.16 -10.60
CA ASP A 143 17.87 2.46 -10.28
C ASP A 143 17.73 0.96 -10.57
N PRO A 144 18.55 0.37 -11.49
CA PRO A 144 18.48 -1.05 -11.82
C PRO A 144 18.78 -1.99 -10.64
N GLN A 145 19.34 -1.51 -9.53
CA GLN A 145 19.54 -2.31 -8.31
C GLN A 145 18.24 -2.84 -7.69
N TRP A 146 17.08 -2.32 -8.09
CA TRP A 146 15.79 -2.77 -7.59
C TRP A 146 15.58 -4.29 -7.75
N THR A 147 16.04 -4.88 -8.86
CA THR A 147 15.94 -6.33 -9.11
C THR A 147 16.84 -7.14 -8.18
N SER A 148 18.05 -6.63 -7.88
CA SER A 148 18.95 -7.25 -6.91
C SER A 148 18.35 -7.23 -5.51
N HIS A 149 17.77 -6.10 -5.09
CA HIS A 149 17.09 -5.99 -3.81
C HIS A 149 15.87 -6.90 -3.72
N LEU A 150 15.13 -7.06 -4.83
CA LEU A 150 14.02 -8.00 -4.87
C LEU A 150 14.49 -9.45 -4.74
N ALA A 151 15.59 -9.83 -5.41
CA ALA A 151 16.21 -11.15 -5.26
C ALA A 151 16.73 -11.38 -3.83
N ASP A 152 17.23 -10.35 -3.16
CA ASP A 152 17.60 -10.43 -1.73
C ASP A 152 16.35 -10.64 -0.85
N ALA A 153 15.23 -9.99 -1.16
CA ALA A 153 13.97 -10.19 -0.44
C ALA A 153 13.45 -11.62 -0.57
N ALA A 154 13.52 -12.21 -1.77
CA ALA A 154 13.17 -13.60 -2.01
C ALA A 154 14.08 -14.56 -1.21
N ARG A 155 15.40 -14.35 -1.24
CA ARG A 155 16.36 -15.15 -0.45
C ARG A 155 16.13 -15.03 1.06
N ALA A 156 15.73 -13.86 1.54
CA ALA A 156 15.42 -13.67 2.96
C ALA A 156 14.18 -14.46 3.41
N LEU A 157 13.21 -14.72 2.52
CA LEU A 157 12.04 -15.57 2.82
C LEU A 157 12.36 -17.07 2.96
N GLU A 158 13.52 -17.50 2.48
CA GLU A 158 13.99 -18.90 2.63
C GLU A 158 14.69 -19.13 3.97
N GLN A 159 15.06 -18.06 4.67
CA GLN A 159 15.74 -18.18 5.94
C GLN A 159 14.77 -18.58 7.06
N PRO A 160 15.16 -19.49 7.97
CA PRO A 160 14.28 -20.01 9.02
C PRO A 160 13.91 -19.00 10.12
N ILE A 161 14.36 -17.75 10.02
CA ILE A 161 14.23 -16.71 11.05
C ILE A 161 13.33 -15.60 10.54
N SER A 162 12.01 -15.83 10.55
CA SER A 162 11.02 -14.77 10.40
C SER A 162 10.34 -14.49 11.74
N VAL A 163 10.14 -13.22 12.07
CA VAL A 163 9.39 -12.78 13.25
C VAL A 163 7.91 -13.15 13.12
N PHE A 164 7.41 -13.24 11.89
CA PHE A 164 6.03 -13.59 11.53
C PHE A 164 6.05 -14.60 10.37
N PRO A 165 6.40 -15.87 10.63
CA PRO A 165 6.67 -16.85 9.56
C PRO A 165 5.45 -17.13 8.69
N GLU A 166 4.24 -17.14 9.27
CA GLU A 166 3.02 -17.39 8.51
C GLU A 166 2.66 -16.22 7.58
N GLU A 167 2.80 -14.96 8.03
CA GLU A 167 2.57 -13.78 7.18
C GLU A 167 3.63 -13.69 6.08
N ALA A 168 4.89 -13.94 6.42
CA ALA A 168 5.97 -13.96 5.45
C ALA A 168 5.70 -14.97 4.33
N ASP A 169 5.21 -16.17 4.69
CA ASP A 169 4.96 -17.24 3.72
C ASP A 169 3.66 -17.05 2.92
N LEU A 170 2.55 -16.67 3.58
CA LEU A 170 1.24 -16.62 2.94
C LEU A 170 0.85 -15.25 2.38
N LEU A 171 1.49 -14.16 2.81
CA LEU A 171 1.19 -12.81 2.35
C LEU A 171 2.36 -12.19 1.58
N ASP A 172 3.56 -12.16 2.17
CA ASP A 172 4.68 -11.41 1.58
C ASP A 172 5.32 -12.16 0.39
N ARG A 173 5.42 -13.50 0.45
CA ARG A 173 6.00 -14.33 -0.62
C ARG A 173 5.32 -14.12 -1.96
N GLY A 174 3.99 -14.16 -1.99
CA GLY A 174 3.23 -13.99 -3.21
C GLY A 174 3.50 -12.63 -3.88
N VAL A 175 3.58 -11.56 -3.09
CA VAL A 175 3.89 -10.21 -3.59
C VAL A 175 5.31 -10.16 -4.20
N ILE A 176 6.28 -10.75 -3.53
CA ILE A 176 7.67 -10.81 -4.02
C ILE A 176 7.77 -11.63 -5.31
N GLU A 177 7.06 -12.75 -5.43
CA GLU A 177 7.04 -13.56 -6.65
C GLU A 177 6.38 -12.82 -7.83
N ILE A 178 5.27 -12.11 -7.59
CA ILE A 178 4.64 -11.25 -8.61
C ILE A 178 5.65 -10.22 -9.13
N LEU A 179 6.31 -9.50 -8.21
CA LEU A 179 7.29 -8.48 -8.58
C LEU A 179 8.50 -9.10 -9.31
N ALA A 180 8.88 -10.33 -8.97
CA ALA A 180 9.99 -11.03 -9.64
C ALA A 180 9.62 -11.38 -11.08
N ALA A 181 8.39 -11.85 -11.32
CA ALA A 181 7.87 -12.04 -12.67
C ALA A 181 7.84 -10.71 -13.46
N VAL A 182 7.48 -9.60 -12.81
CA VAL A 182 7.54 -8.27 -13.43
C VAL A 182 8.96 -7.87 -13.81
N ALA A 183 9.93 -8.06 -12.90
CA ALA A 183 11.34 -7.75 -13.16
C ALA A 183 11.91 -8.53 -14.35
N GLU A 184 11.43 -9.75 -14.57
CA GLU A 184 11.84 -10.64 -15.65
C GLU A 184 11.02 -10.42 -16.94
N GLY A 185 9.92 -9.67 -16.89
CA GLY A 185 8.98 -9.53 -18.00
C GLY A 185 8.27 -10.85 -18.37
N ASP A 186 8.17 -11.79 -17.43
CA ASP A 186 7.59 -13.11 -17.66
C ASP A 186 6.08 -13.09 -17.43
N GLN A 187 5.32 -13.01 -18.53
CA GLN A 187 3.87 -12.96 -18.52
C GLN A 187 3.22 -14.23 -17.98
N GLY A 188 3.80 -15.41 -18.22
CA GLY A 188 3.26 -16.67 -17.73
C GLY A 188 3.44 -16.78 -16.22
N ARG A 189 4.66 -16.50 -15.75
CA ARG A 189 4.98 -16.47 -14.31
C ARG A 189 4.18 -15.40 -13.58
N LEU A 190 3.88 -14.26 -14.20
CA LEU A 190 3.05 -13.21 -13.61
C LEU A 190 1.66 -13.75 -13.26
N THR A 191 0.96 -14.36 -14.23
CA THR A 191 -0.38 -14.91 -14.03
C THR A 191 -0.37 -15.98 -12.93
N ASP A 192 0.53 -16.96 -13.02
CA ASP A 192 0.67 -18.03 -12.05
C ASP A 192 0.95 -17.50 -10.63
N SER A 193 1.80 -16.47 -10.52
CA SER A 193 2.17 -15.86 -9.23
C SER A 193 1.02 -15.08 -8.61
N ILE A 194 0.22 -14.36 -9.42
CA ILE A 194 -0.97 -13.67 -8.93
C ILE A 194 -2.00 -14.69 -8.41
N ASP A 195 -2.27 -15.74 -9.17
CA ASP A 195 -3.21 -16.80 -8.75
C ASP A 195 -2.76 -17.46 -7.43
N ALA A 196 -1.48 -17.84 -7.35
CA ALA A 196 -0.92 -18.45 -6.15
C ALA A 196 -0.99 -17.50 -4.93
N ALA A 197 -0.66 -16.21 -5.13
CA ALA A 197 -0.73 -15.21 -4.07
C ALA A 197 -2.15 -14.99 -3.55
N LEU A 198 -3.16 -14.98 -4.45
CA LEU A 198 -4.57 -14.84 -4.06
C LEU A 198 -5.08 -16.05 -3.28
N VAL A 199 -4.67 -17.27 -3.66
CA VAL A 199 -4.96 -18.49 -2.88
C VAL A 199 -4.33 -18.42 -1.49
N ALA A 200 -3.07 -17.97 -1.39
CA ALA A 200 -2.38 -17.82 -0.12
C ALA A 200 -3.02 -16.75 0.78
N HIS A 201 -3.39 -15.60 0.22
CA HIS A 201 -4.14 -14.54 0.90
C HIS A 201 -5.45 -15.07 1.46
N ARG A 202 -6.26 -15.75 0.63
CA ARG A 202 -7.52 -16.37 1.09
C ARG A 202 -7.26 -17.38 2.20
N THR A 203 -6.23 -18.22 2.07
CA THR A 203 -5.87 -19.22 3.08
C THR A 203 -5.53 -18.57 4.42
N TYR A 204 -4.73 -17.50 4.41
CA TYR A 204 -4.36 -16.77 5.62
C TYR A 204 -5.58 -16.17 6.32
N TRP A 205 -6.39 -15.40 5.59
CA TRP A 205 -7.50 -14.61 6.16
C TRP A 205 -8.72 -15.45 6.51
N THR A 206 -8.91 -16.64 5.91
CA THR A 206 -10.04 -17.52 6.25
C THR A 206 -9.75 -18.54 7.34
N LYS A 207 -8.51 -18.61 7.83
CA LYS A 207 -8.04 -19.60 8.81
C LYS A 207 -8.77 -19.57 10.16
N SER A 208 -9.22 -18.40 10.61
CA SER A 208 -9.96 -18.23 11.87
C SER A 208 -11.12 -17.26 11.72
N ALA A 209 -12.07 -17.30 12.66
CA ALA A 209 -13.19 -16.35 12.67
C ALA A 209 -12.71 -14.89 12.81
N GLU A 210 -11.74 -14.66 13.70
CA GLU A 210 -11.12 -13.35 13.91
C GLU A 210 -10.49 -12.79 12.62
N ARG A 211 -9.72 -13.60 11.89
CA ARG A 211 -9.11 -13.16 10.62
C ARG A 211 -10.15 -12.90 9.53
N ARG A 212 -11.27 -13.64 9.51
CA ARG A 212 -12.36 -13.39 8.55
C ARG A 212 -13.09 -12.07 8.78
N GLU A 213 -13.07 -11.57 10.02
CA GLU A 213 -13.69 -10.30 10.39
C GLU A 213 -12.74 -9.11 10.22
N ASP A 214 -11.45 -9.38 9.95
CA ASP A 214 -10.46 -8.35 9.70
C ASP A 214 -10.58 -7.81 8.26
N CYS A 215 -10.85 -6.51 8.16
CA CYS A 215 -11.04 -5.84 6.87
C CYS A 215 -9.82 -5.89 5.95
N ARG A 216 -8.61 -6.08 6.49
CA ARG A 216 -7.38 -6.26 5.69
C ARG A 216 -7.41 -7.53 4.84
N GLY A 217 -8.28 -8.48 5.19
CA GLY A 217 -8.51 -9.68 4.41
C GLY A 217 -9.49 -9.52 3.25
N PHE A 218 -10.28 -8.44 3.19
CA PHE A 218 -11.34 -8.28 2.20
C PHE A 218 -10.81 -8.08 0.78
N SER A 219 -9.70 -7.38 0.65
CA SER A 219 -8.98 -7.19 -0.62
C SER A 219 -7.49 -7.07 -0.33
N SER A 220 -6.64 -7.65 -1.18
CA SER A 220 -5.19 -7.59 -1.03
C SER A 220 -4.61 -6.35 -1.71
N LEU A 221 -4.44 -5.26 -0.95
CA LEU A 221 -3.75 -4.07 -1.46
C LEU A 221 -2.32 -4.36 -1.97
N PRO A 222 -1.50 -5.22 -1.31
CA PRO A 222 -0.17 -5.56 -1.81
C PRO A 222 -0.20 -6.25 -3.19
N ILE A 223 -1.10 -7.22 -3.39
CA ILE A 223 -1.24 -7.91 -4.69
C ILE A 223 -1.75 -6.95 -5.75
N ALA A 224 -2.76 -6.13 -5.43
CA ALA A 224 -3.28 -5.11 -6.36
C ALA A 224 -2.21 -4.08 -6.76
N ALA A 225 -1.38 -3.64 -5.82
CA ALA A 225 -0.27 -2.74 -6.09
C ALA A 225 0.81 -3.39 -6.97
N ALA A 226 1.18 -4.65 -6.70
CA ALA A 226 2.15 -5.37 -7.55
C ALA A 226 1.61 -5.62 -8.97
N ALA A 227 0.32 -5.92 -9.11
CA ALA A 227 -0.36 -6.00 -10.40
C ALA A 227 -0.43 -4.64 -11.11
N ALA A 228 -0.67 -3.54 -10.39
CA ALA A 228 -0.64 -2.19 -10.96
C ALA A 228 0.75 -1.85 -11.52
N ILE A 229 1.81 -2.23 -10.79
CA ILE A 229 3.20 -2.13 -11.25
C ILE A 229 3.41 -2.95 -12.53
N ALA A 230 2.91 -4.18 -12.60
CA ALA A 230 3.00 -5.01 -13.82
C ALA A 230 2.36 -4.33 -15.03
N VAL A 231 1.17 -3.72 -14.85
CA VAL A 231 0.49 -2.95 -15.90
C VAL A 231 1.30 -1.74 -16.33
N ASP A 232 1.92 -1.03 -15.38
CA ASP A 232 2.78 0.13 -15.68
C ASP A 232 4.04 -0.29 -16.48
N GLU A 233 4.53 -1.52 -16.32
CA GLU A 233 5.62 -2.12 -17.14
C GLU A 233 5.13 -2.69 -18.49
N GLY A 234 3.85 -2.51 -18.83
CA GLY A 234 3.27 -2.97 -20.09
C GLY A 234 2.86 -4.45 -20.11
N MET A 235 2.85 -5.13 -18.96
CA MET A 235 2.35 -6.48 -18.83
C MET A 235 0.82 -6.50 -18.73
N THR A 236 0.21 -7.65 -19.02
CA THR A 236 -1.24 -7.84 -18.96
C THR A 236 -1.63 -8.55 -17.67
N VAL A 237 -2.70 -8.07 -17.01
CA VAL A 237 -3.28 -8.71 -15.83
C VAL A 237 -4.75 -9.00 -16.11
N GLU A 238 -5.09 -10.29 -16.24
CA GLU A 238 -6.45 -10.78 -16.57
C GLU A 238 -7.06 -11.67 -15.46
N VAL A 239 -6.36 -11.84 -14.34
CA VAL A 239 -6.85 -12.64 -13.22
C VAL A 239 -8.10 -12.01 -12.59
N GLU A 240 -9.18 -12.78 -12.49
CA GLU A 240 -10.41 -12.38 -11.83
C GLU A 240 -10.47 -12.94 -10.41
N SER A 241 -10.63 -12.05 -9.42
CA SER A 241 -10.76 -12.45 -8.02
C SER A 241 -11.44 -11.36 -7.19
N ASP A 242 -12.29 -11.75 -6.25
CA ASP A 242 -12.88 -10.82 -5.28
C ASP A 242 -11.84 -10.22 -4.31
N TYR A 243 -10.64 -10.82 -4.21
CA TYR A 243 -9.53 -10.31 -3.41
C TYR A 243 -8.59 -9.39 -4.19
N LEU A 244 -8.78 -9.25 -5.51
CA LEU A 244 -7.98 -8.39 -6.38
C LEU A 244 -8.82 -7.21 -6.85
N ALA A 245 -8.53 -6.03 -6.33
CA ALA A 245 -9.21 -4.79 -6.68
C ALA A 245 -8.88 -4.32 -8.12
N MET A 246 -9.38 -5.03 -9.14
CA MET A 246 -8.98 -4.85 -10.54
C MET A 246 -9.22 -3.43 -11.05
N GLY A 247 -10.26 -2.76 -10.58
CA GLY A 247 -10.52 -1.35 -10.93
C GLY A 247 -9.44 -0.39 -10.43
N LEU A 248 -8.70 -0.74 -9.36
CA LEU A 248 -7.54 0.02 -8.87
C LEU A 248 -6.23 -0.36 -9.56
N VAL A 249 -6.15 -1.59 -10.11
CA VAL A 249 -5.00 -2.08 -10.88
C VAL A 249 -4.87 -1.31 -12.19
N ARG A 250 -5.99 -1.09 -12.88
CA ARG A 250 -6.04 -0.36 -14.16
C ARG A 250 -5.73 1.13 -13.95
N PRO A 251 -5.04 1.80 -14.89
CA PRO A 251 -4.76 3.23 -14.76
C PRO A 251 -6.04 4.07 -14.90
N GLY A 252 -6.00 5.31 -14.41
CA GLY A 252 -7.02 6.34 -14.65
C GLY A 252 -8.08 6.52 -13.58
N TRP A 253 -8.35 5.52 -12.71
CA TRP A 253 -9.39 5.64 -11.68
C TRP A 253 -9.17 6.82 -10.70
N PHE A 254 -7.91 7.16 -10.43
CA PHE A 254 -7.56 8.21 -9.48
C PHE A 254 -7.75 9.63 -10.05
N SER A 255 -7.79 9.79 -11.38
CA SER A 255 -8.04 11.08 -12.03
C SER A 255 -9.44 11.18 -12.65
N SER A 256 -10.14 10.07 -12.83
CA SER A 256 -11.53 10.04 -13.29
C SER A 256 -12.45 10.83 -12.35
N THR A 257 -13.22 11.76 -12.92
CA THR A 257 -14.23 12.57 -12.23
C THR A 257 -15.52 11.82 -12.00
#